data_AF-A0A7L4TF24-F1
#
_entry.id   AF-A0A7L4TF24-F1
#
_cell.length_a   1.000
_cell.length_b   1.000
_cell.length_c   1.000
_cell.angle_alpha   90.00
_cell.angle_beta   90.00
_cell.angle_gamma   90.00
#
_symmetry.space_group_name_H-M   'P 1'
#
loop_
_entity.id
_entity.type
_entity.pdbx_description
1 polymer ?
#
loop_
_entity_poly.entity_id
_entity_poly.type
_entity_poly.pdbx_seq_one_letter_code
_entity_poly.pdbx_strand_id
1 'polypeptide(L)'
;MDLLLLILGFICVIVGIFGSFLPILPGLSACWVGLLLLYLTKAVENNYWVLGITLLITIIITVLDYIIPSKGTKKFGGSSYGVWGTNIGLIVGILAPIPFGVIIGPFVGALIGELIYDSKNHSRAIKAATGSLLGFLASSFINFMFCIIFLGIFITIVWQNKNMLF
;
A
#
# COMPACT_ATOMS: atom_id res chain seq x y z
N MET A 1 22.18 -13.79 -16.83
CA MET A 1 21.97 -12.98 -15.62
C MET A 1 20.78 -12.06 -15.83
N ASP A 2 20.72 -11.37 -16.97
CA ASP A 2 19.69 -10.36 -17.27
C ASP A 2 18.27 -10.91 -17.38
N LEU A 3 18.10 -12.09 -17.98
CA LEU A 3 16.80 -12.77 -18.09
C LEU A 3 16.23 -13.22 -16.72
N LEU A 4 17.12 -13.57 -15.78
CA LEU A 4 16.73 -14.01 -14.43
C LEU A 4 16.24 -12.80 -13.60
N LEU A 5 16.93 -11.67 -13.68
CA LEU A 5 16.53 -10.39 -13.08
C LEU A 5 15.20 -9.88 -13.64
N LEU A 6 14.97 -10.05 -14.95
CA LEU A 6 13.72 -9.68 -15.60
C LEU A 6 12.55 -10.52 -15.07
N ILE A 7 12.70 -11.85 -14.98
CA ILE A 7 11.67 -12.74 -14.43
C ILE A 7 11.38 -12.40 -12.97
N LEU A 8 12.42 -12.17 -12.16
CA LEU A 8 12.27 -11.80 -10.75
C LEU A 8 11.57 -10.45 -10.57
N GLY A 9 11.95 -9.46 -11.39
CA GLY A 9 11.30 -8.15 -11.42
C GLY A 9 9.83 -8.23 -11.82
N PHE A 10 9.51 -9.04 -12.83
CA PHE A 10 8.14 -9.24 -13.28
C PHE A 10 7.28 -9.93 -12.21
N ILE A 11 7.82 -10.94 -11.53
CA ILE A 11 7.16 -11.57 -10.38
C ILE A 11 6.94 -10.54 -9.26
N CYS A 12 7.93 -9.70 -8.94
CA CYS A 12 7.77 -8.64 -7.93
C CYS A 12 6.66 -7.64 -8.28
N VAL A 13 6.54 -7.23 -9.55
CA VAL A 13 5.48 -6.32 -10.00
C VAL A 13 4.11 -6.99 -9.93
N ILE A 14 4.00 -8.25 -10.34
CA ILE A 14 2.76 -9.03 -10.23
C ILE A 14 2.36 -9.19 -8.76
N VAL A 15 3.29 -9.60 -7.91
CA VAL A 15 3.09 -9.72 -6.46
C VAL A 15 2.74 -8.36 -5.85
N GLY A 16 3.30 -7.26 -6.35
CA GLY A 16 2.95 -5.91 -5.91
C GLY A 16 1.53 -5.51 -6.29
N ILE A 17 1.04 -5.89 -7.47
CA ILE A 17 -0.35 -5.68 -7.89
C ILE A 17 -1.30 -6.51 -7.02
N PHE A 18 -1.02 -7.80 -6.84
CA PHE A 18 -1.81 -8.65 -5.95
C PHE A 18 -1.73 -8.17 -4.49
N GLY A 19 -0.57 -7.69 -4.04
CA GLY A 19 -0.35 -7.11 -2.71
C GLY A 19 -1.05 -5.76 -2.50
N SER A 20 -1.28 -4.99 -3.57
CA SER A 20 -2.10 -3.78 -3.46
C SER A 20 -3.58 -4.08 -3.20
N PHE A 21 -4.06 -5.26 -3.64
CA PHE A 21 -5.39 -5.80 -3.35
C PHE A 21 -5.45 -6.58 -2.03
N LEU A 22 -4.40 -7.33 -1.73
CA LEU A 22 -4.21 -8.09 -0.50
C LEU A 22 -3.20 -7.35 0.39
N PRO A 23 -3.67 -6.47 1.30
CA PRO A 23 -2.83 -5.54 2.06
C PRO A 23 -1.85 -6.18 3.06
N ILE A 24 -1.64 -7.49 2.96
CA ILE A 24 -0.57 -8.24 3.62
C ILE A 24 0.81 -7.82 3.12
N LEU A 25 0.93 -7.30 1.89
CA LEU A 25 2.19 -6.83 1.32
C LEU A 25 2.08 -5.36 0.90
N PRO A 26 3.06 -4.51 1.22
CA PRO A 26 3.12 -3.13 0.74
C PRO A 26 3.32 -3.12 -0.79
N GLY A 27 2.21 -3.21 -1.52
CA GLY A 27 2.17 -3.50 -2.96
C GLY A 27 3.00 -2.53 -3.81
N LEU A 28 2.96 -1.24 -3.45
CA LEU A 28 3.70 -0.22 -4.16
C LEU A 28 5.22 -0.34 -3.98
N SER A 29 5.66 -0.68 -2.76
CA SER A 29 7.08 -0.94 -2.48
C SER A 29 7.60 -2.19 -3.21
N ALA A 30 6.76 -3.23 -3.33
CA ALA A 30 7.11 -4.43 -4.08
C ALA A 30 7.26 -4.15 -5.59
N CYS A 31 6.37 -3.32 -6.17
CA CYS A 31 6.51 -2.85 -7.54
C CYS A 31 7.79 -2.03 -7.75
N TRP A 32 8.15 -1.17 -6.79
CA TRP A 32 9.40 -0.40 -6.86
C TRP A 32 10.65 -1.29 -6.80
N VAL A 33 10.65 -2.31 -5.94
CA VAL A 33 11.75 -3.31 -5.90
C VAL A 33 11.85 -4.06 -7.24
N GLY A 34 10.73 -4.37 -7.88
CA GLY A 34 10.70 -4.95 -9.23
C GLY A 34 11.34 -4.03 -10.29
N LEU A 35 11.08 -2.72 -10.23
CA LEU A 35 11.74 -1.72 -11.08
C LEU A 35 13.25 -1.62 -10.79
N LEU A 36 13.64 -1.66 -9.52
CA LEU A 36 15.06 -1.62 -9.12
C LEU A 36 15.82 -2.85 -9.63
N LEU A 37 15.22 -4.05 -9.52
CA LEU A 37 15.77 -5.29 -10.08
C LEU A 37 15.96 -5.17 -11.60
N LEU A 38 15.04 -4.51 -12.30
CA LEU A 38 15.14 -4.28 -13.74
C LEU A 38 16.29 -3.33 -14.10
N TYR A 39 16.45 -2.22 -13.38
CA TYR A 39 17.58 -1.30 -13.59
C TYR A 39 18.94 -1.88 -13.17
N LEU A 40 18.97 -2.89 -12.30
CA LEU A 40 20.20 -3.61 -11.97
C LEU A 40 20.74 -4.47 -13.14
N THR A 41 19.96 -4.61 -14.21
CA THR A 41 20.28 -5.41 -15.39
C THR A 41 21.26 -4.67 -16.30
N LYS A 42 22.29 -5.34 -16.84
CA LYS A 42 23.32 -4.68 -17.68
C LYS A 42 22.77 -4.13 -18.99
N ALA A 43 21.60 -4.61 -19.41
CA ALA A 43 20.91 -4.23 -20.63
C ALA A 43 20.12 -2.90 -20.52
N VAL A 44 19.86 -2.41 -19.31
CA VAL A 44 19.07 -1.19 -19.09
C VAL A 44 20.00 -0.06 -18.66
N GLU A 45 20.02 1.05 -19.40
CA GLU A 45 20.76 2.24 -18.98
C GLU A 45 20.27 2.74 -17.62
N ASN A 46 21.20 2.94 -16.67
CA ASN A 46 20.89 3.43 -15.32
C ASN A 46 20.34 4.86 -15.36
N ASN A 47 19.01 4.98 -15.43
CA ASN A 47 18.33 6.24 -15.30
C ASN A 47 17.96 6.50 -13.84
N TYR A 48 18.91 7.05 -13.09
CA TYR A 48 18.75 7.39 -11.68
C TYR A 48 17.59 8.37 -11.42
N TRP A 49 17.17 9.17 -12.40
CA TRP A 49 16.02 10.06 -12.26
C TRP A 49 14.70 9.29 -12.14
N VAL A 50 14.48 8.27 -12.97
CA VAL A 50 13.25 7.45 -12.93
C VAL A 50 13.19 6.68 -11.61
N LEU A 51 14.30 6.08 -11.18
CA LEU A 51 14.42 5.41 -9.89
C LEU A 51 14.17 6.35 -8.70
N GLY A 52 14.74 7.56 -8.74
CA GLY A 52 14.57 8.56 -7.69
C GLY A 52 13.14 9.08 -7.59
N ILE A 53 12.50 9.40 -8.72
CA ILE A 53 11.11 9.88 -8.76
C ILE A 53 10.15 8.78 -8.28
N THR A 54 10.32 7.55 -8.76
CA THR A 54 9.46 6.42 -8.35
C THR A 54 9.65 6.05 -6.87
N LEU A 55 10.87 6.17 -6.33
CA LEU A 55 11.12 6.00 -4.89
C LEU A 55 10.43 7.10 -4.08
N LEU A 56 10.54 8.36 -4.52
CA LEU A 56 9.90 9.48 -3.85
C LEU A 56 8.37 9.35 -3.84
N ILE A 57 7.77 8.94 -4.97
CA ILE A 57 6.34 8.62 -5.06
C ILE A 57 5.97 7.48 -4.10
N THR A 58 6.77 6.42 -4.06
CA THR A 58 6.53 5.27 -3.17
C THR A 58 6.50 5.70 -1.71
N ILE A 59 7.45 6.54 -1.28
CA ILE A 59 7.50 7.09 0.08
C ILE A 59 6.27 7.95 0.36
N ILE A 60 5.90 8.87 -0.55
CA ILE A 60 4.74 9.73 -0.38
C ILE A 60 3.46 8.90 -0.18
N ILE A 61 3.24 7.90 -1.03
CA ILE A 61 2.02 7.08 -0.96
C ILE A 61 2.03 6.21 0.30
N THR A 62 3.18 5.64 0.66
CA THR A 62 3.30 4.89 1.92
C THR A 62 2.95 5.78 3.13
N VAL A 63 3.36 7.06 3.13
CA VAL A 63 2.96 8.01 4.17
C VAL A 63 1.47 8.32 4.12
N LEU A 64 0.90 8.47 2.91
CA LEU A 64 -0.54 8.68 2.72
C LEU A 64 -1.36 7.49 3.22
N ASP A 65 -0.86 6.26 3.11
CA ASP A 65 -1.54 5.06 3.61
C ASP A 65 -1.77 5.08 5.12
N TYR A 66 -0.90 5.72 5.89
CA TYR A 66 -1.13 5.93 7.33
C TYR A 66 -2.08 7.11 7.60
N ILE A 67 -2.03 8.15 6.76
CA ILE A 67 -2.79 9.38 6.96
C ILE A 67 -4.25 9.24 6.54
N ILE A 68 -4.54 8.55 5.43
CA ILE A 68 -5.89 8.46 4.86
C ILE A 68 -6.86 7.71 5.80
N PRO A 69 -6.54 6.53 6.38
CA PRO A 69 -7.41 5.84 7.34
C PRO A 69 -7.66 6.66 8.61
N SER A 70 -6.62 7.31 9.12
CA SER A 70 -6.68 8.20 10.29
C SER A 70 -7.60 9.41 10.03
N LYS A 71 -7.44 10.08 8.89
CA LYS A 71 -8.32 11.17 8.47
C LYS A 71 -9.74 10.69 8.16
N GLY A 72 -9.89 9.50 7.59
CA GLY A 72 -11.19 8.84 7.35
C GLY A 72 -11.95 8.67 8.65
N THR A 73 -11.32 8.09 9.66
CA THR A 73 -11.89 7.92 11.00
C THR A 73 -12.35 9.25 11.59
N LYS A 74 -11.52 10.30 11.51
CA LYS A 74 -11.86 11.64 12.02
C LYS A 74 -13.01 12.30 11.24
N LYS A 75 -13.04 12.14 9.91
CA LYS A 75 -14.07 12.73 9.04
C LYS A 75 -15.45 12.09 9.23
N PHE A 76 -15.50 10.81 9.57
CA PHE A 76 -16.75 10.09 9.86
C PHE A 76 -17.18 10.17 11.33
N GLY A 77 -16.58 11.08 12.11
CA GLY A 77 -17.02 11.41 13.48
C GLY A 77 -16.27 10.71 14.61
N GLY A 78 -15.18 10.00 14.32
CA GLY A 78 -14.32 9.39 15.34
C GLY A 78 -13.60 10.42 16.22
N SER A 79 -13.45 10.09 17.50
CA SER A 79 -12.66 10.84 18.46
C SER A 79 -11.15 10.63 18.23
N SER A 80 -10.32 11.35 18.99
CA SER A 80 -8.86 11.11 19.01
C SER A 80 -8.51 9.67 19.41
N TYR A 81 -9.34 9.01 20.22
CA TYR A 81 -9.17 7.62 20.61
C TYR A 81 -9.52 6.65 19.49
N GLY A 82 -10.56 6.93 18.68
CA GLY A 82 -10.85 6.15 17.47
C GLY A 82 -9.73 6.26 16.42
N VAL A 83 -9.10 7.44 16.30
CA VAL A 83 -7.93 7.65 15.43
C VAL A 83 -6.71 6.86 15.93
N TRP A 84 -6.41 6.90 17.23
CA TRP A 84 -5.33 6.10 17.81
C TRP A 84 -5.62 4.60 17.73
N GLY A 85 -6.88 4.21 17.96
CA GLY A 85 -7.36 2.84 17.80
C GLY A 85 -7.21 2.34 16.36
N THR A 86 -7.45 3.19 15.36
CA THR A 86 -7.19 2.89 13.94
C THR A 86 -5.72 2.60 13.70
N ASN A 87 -4.82 3.46 14.18
CA ASN A 87 -3.39 3.28 13.98
C ASN A 87 -2.86 2.00 14.66
N ILE A 88 -3.28 1.76 15.90
CA ILE A 88 -2.95 0.52 16.63
C ILE A 88 -3.54 -0.68 15.89
N GLY A 89 -4.80 -0.60 15.46
CA GLY A 89 -5.48 -1.63 14.70
C GLY A 89 -4.80 -1.94 13.36
N LEU A 90 -4.21 -0.95 12.70
CA LEU A 90 -3.45 -1.12 11.46
C LEU A 90 -2.14 -1.88 11.74
N ILE A 91 -1.41 -1.52 12.80
CA ILE A 91 -0.18 -2.22 13.22
C ILE A 91 -0.48 -3.67 13.64
N VAL A 92 -1.49 -3.85 14.50
CA VAL A 92 -1.90 -5.19 14.96
C VAL A 92 -2.47 -6.01 13.81
N GLY A 93 -3.19 -5.37 12.88
CA GLY A 93 -3.72 -6.01 11.68
C GLY A 93 -2.63 -6.55 10.73
N ILE A 94 -1.48 -5.87 10.65
CA ILE A 94 -0.29 -6.34 9.91
C ILE A 94 0.39 -7.51 10.62
N LEU A 95 0.46 -7.47 11.96
CA LEU A 95 1.09 -8.52 12.76
C LEU A 95 0.20 -9.76 12.94
N ALA A 96 -1.11 -9.62 12.83
CA ALA A 96 -2.06 -10.71 12.93
C ALA A 96 -2.03 -11.54 11.63
N PRO A 97 -1.69 -12.84 11.67
CA PRO A 97 -1.63 -13.71 10.48
C PRO A 97 -3.03 -14.09 9.94
N ILE A 98 -4.06 -13.33 10.29
CA ILE A 98 -5.43 -13.57 9.87
C ILE A 98 -5.59 -13.01 8.45
N PRO A 99 -6.04 -13.79 7.45
CA PRO A 99 -6.37 -13.24 6.15
C PRO A 99 -7.43 -12.14 6.33
N PHE A 100 -7.20 -10.97 5.73
CA PHE A 100 -7.98 -9.72 5.94
C PHE A 100 -7.75 -8.98 7.28
N GLY A 101 -6.82 -9.44 8.12
CA GLY A 101 -6.44 -8.78 9.38
C GLY A 101 -6.05 -7.31 9.22
N VAL A 102 -5.46 -6.94 8.09
CA VAL A 102 -5.08 -5.55 7.79
C VAL A 102 -6.30 -4.66 7.44
N ILE A 103 -7.41 -5.23 6.96
CA ILE A 103 -8.66 -4.50 6.72
C ILE A 103 -9.52 -4.46 8.00
N ILE A 104 -9.60 -5.61 8.67
CA ILE A 104 -10.40 -5.78 9.89
C ILE A 104 -9.74 -5.06 11.08
N GLY A 105 -8.42 -5.01 11.13
CA GLY A 105 -7.64 -4.38 12.20
C GLY A 105 -7.97 -2.90 12.41
N PRO A 106 -7.85 -2.03 11.40
CA PRO A 106 -8.25 -0.62 11.48
C PRO A 106 -9.71 -0.44 11.89
N PHE A 107 -10.61 -1.27 11.36
CA PHE A 107 -12.04 -1.23 11.68
C PHE A 107 -12.31 -1.57 13.15
N VAL A 108 -11.80 -2.70 13.62
CA VAL A 108 -11.96 -3.18 15.01
C VAL A 108 -11.21 -2.27 15.98
N GLY A 109 -10.02 -1.81 15.61
CA GLY A 109 -9.22 -0.88 16.40
C GLY A 109 -9.92 0.47 16.57
N ALA A 110 -10.51 1.02 15.51
CA ALA A 110 -11.34 2.23 15.60
C ALA A 110 -12.58 2.02 16.47
N LEU A 111 -13.25 0.87 16.34
CA LEU A 111 -14.43 0.51 17.13
C LEU A 111 -14.11 0.41 18.62
N ILE A 112 -13.06 -0.32 18.98
CA ILE A 112 -12.61 -0.49 20.37
C ILE A 112 -12.12 0.85 20.93
N GLY A 113 -11.34 1.60 20.16
CA GLY A 113 -10.85 2.93 20.57
C GLY A 113 -12.00 3.89 20.88
N GLU A 114 -13.05 3.89 20.05
CA GLU A 114 -14.21 4.75 20.29
C GLU A 114 -15.10 4.23 21.44
N LEU A 115 -15.25 2.92 21.60
CA LEU A 115 -15.99 2.31 22.72
C LEU A 115 -15.32 2.57 24.09
N ILE A 116 -13.98 2.66 24.12
CA ILE A 116 -13.23 3.03 25.34
C ILE A 116 -13.46 4.51 25.67
N TYR A 117 -13.55 5.38 24.65
CA TYR A 117 -13.78 6.81 24.85
C TYR A 117 -15.22 7.14 25.25
N ASP A 118 -16.21 6.58 24.56
CA ASP A 118 -17.63 6.80 24.83
C ASP A 118 -18.44 5.53 24.58
N SER A 119 -18.49 4.68 25.61
CA SER A 119 -19.19 3.39 25.58
C SER A 119 -20.71 3.50 25.37
N LYS A 120 -21.29 4.69 25.56
CA LYS A 120 -22.74 4.91 25.39
C LYS A 120 -23.11 5.15 23.92
N ASN A 121 -22.19 5.64 23.09
CA ASN A 121 -22.47 6.02 21.70
C ASN A 121 -21.98 4.98 20.67
N HIS A 122 -22.65 3.82 20.64
CA HIS A 122 -22.37 2.76 19.66
C HIS A 122 -22.53 3.22 18.21
N SER A 123 -23.49 4.12 17.94
CA SER A 123 -23.69 4.73 16.61
C SER A 123 -22.46 5.49 16.13
N ARG A 124 -21.77 6.19 17.04
CA ARG A 124 -20.54 6.92 16.74
C ARG A 124 -19.37 5.97 16.50
N ALA A 125 -19.24 4.92 17.32
CA ALA A 125 -18.20 3.91 17.16
C ALA A 125 -18.27 3.19 15.80
N ILE A 126 -19.48 2.81 15.38
CA ILE A 126 -19.68 2.18 14.06
C ILE A 126 -19.36 3.18 12.94
N LYS A 127 -19.79 4.44 13.03
CA LYS A 127 -19.45 5.46 12.03
C LYS A 127 -17.93 5.69 11.94
N ALA A 128 -17.25 5.80 13.07
CA ALA A 128 -15.79 5.93 13.13
C ALA A 128 -15.08 4.74 12.47
N ALA A 129 -15.51 3.51 12.81
CA ALA A 129 -14.96 2.28 12.22
C ALA A 129 -15.21 2.17 10.72
N THR A 130 -16.42 2.52 10.24
CA THR A 130 -16.70 2.60 8.80
C THR A 130 -15.85 3.66 8.10
N GLY A 131 -15.56 4.79 8.76
CA GLY A 131 -14.67 5.82 8.24
C GLY A 131 -13.22 5.35 8.11
N SER A 132 -12.75 4.57 9.08
CA SER A 132 -11.43 3.92 9.05
C SER A 132 -11.32 2.95 7.88
N LEU A 133 -12.33 2.08 7.72
CA LEU A 133 -12.40 1.09 6.65
C LEU A 133 -12.49 1.75 5.27
N LEU A 134 -13.35 2.76 5.10
CA LEU A 134 -13.43 3.51 3.84
C LEU A 134 -12.14 4.27 3.53
N GLY A 135 -11.48 4.84 4.54
CA GLY A 135 -10.18 5.48 4.39
C GLY A 135 -9.11 4.47 3.96
N PHE A 136 -9.11 3.28 4.55
CA PHE A 136 -8.21 2.19 4.16
C PHE A 136 -8.46 1.72 2.73
N LEU A 137 -9.71 1.48 2.34
CA LEU A 137 -10.05 1.12 0.97
C LEU A 137 -9.64 2.21 -0.03
N ALA A 138 -9.83 3.48 0.32
CA ALA A 138 -9.43 4.59 -0.53
C ALA A 138 -7.90 4.66 -0.71
N SER A 139 -7.11 4.41 0.35
CA SER A 139 -5.64 4.35 0.26
C SER A 139 -5.19 3.16 -0.58
N SER A 140 -5.76 1.97 -0.36
CA SER A 140 -5.49 0.77 -1.15
C SER A 140 -5.82 0.97 -2.63
N PHE A 141 -6.91 1.68 -2.95
CA PHE A 141 -7.27 2.02 -4.34
C PHE A 141 -6.24 2.96 -5.00
N ILE A 142 -5.75 3.97 -4.26
CA ILE A 142 -4.67 4.84 -4.75
C ILE A 142 -3.41 4.01 -5.02
N ASN A 143 -3.02 3.13 -4.09
CA ASN A 143 -1.89 2.22 -4.28
C ASN A 143 -2.04 1.36 -5.54
N PHE A 144 -3.22 0.77 -5.76
CA PHE A 144 -3.50 -0.05 -6.93
C PHE A 144 -3.32 0.73 -8.24
N MET A 145 -3.83 1.96 -8.32
CA MET A 145 -3.64 2.83 -9.49
C MET A 145 -2.15 3.08 -9.77
N PHE A 146 -1.35 3.39 -8.74
CA PHE A 146 0.08 3.61 -8.92
C PHE A 146 0.86 2.32 -9.23
N CYS A 147 0.46 1.17 -8.70
CA CYS A 147 1.02 -0.13 -9.09
C CYS A 147 0.84 -0.39 -10.59
N ILE A 148 -0.31 -0.05 -11.17
CA ILE A 148 -0.55 -0.16 -12.62
C ILE A 148 0.39 0.78 -13.41
N ILE A 149 0.58 2.02 -12.94
CA ILE A 149 1.51 2.96 -13.57
C ILE A 149 2.93 2.38 -13.55
N PHE A 150 3.36 1.82 -12.42
CA PHE A 150 4.69 1.22 -12.28
C PHE A 150 4.86 -0.01 -13.18
N LEU A 151 3.81 -0.83 -13.34
CA LEU A 151 3.81 -1.92 -14.32
C LEU A 151 3.94 -1.39 -15.75
N GLY A 152 3.23 -0.31 -16.10
CA GLY A 152 3.34 0.32 -17.42
C GLY A 152 4.76 0.81 -17.71
N ILE A 153 5.40 1.43 -16.72
CA ILE A 153 6.82 1.85 -16.79
C ILE A 153 7.71 0.62 -16.98
N PHE A 154 7.51 -0.44 -16.18
CA PHE A 154 8.28 -1.68 -16.28
C PHE A 154 8.20 -2.29 -17.69
N ILE A 155 6.99 -2.45 -18.24
CA ILE A 155 6.78 -2.98 -19.59
C ILE A 155 7.44 -2.09 -20.66
N THR A 156 7.34 -0.76 -20.52
CA THR A 156 7.93 0.18 -21.48
C THR A 156 9.45 0.06 -21.52
N ILE A 157 10.11 -0.04 -20.36
CA ILE A 157 11.56 -0.20 -20.28
C ILE A 157 11.99 -1.55 -20.84
N VAL A 158 11.25 -2.63 -20.55
CA VAL A 158 11.50 -3.95 -21.15
C VAL A 158 11.38 -3.89 -22.67
N TRP A 159 10.35 -3.23 -23.19
CA TRP A 159 10.12 -3.13 -24.64
C TRP A 159 11.19 -2.33 -25.36
N GLN A 160 11.66 -1.22 -24.77
CA GLN A 160 12.74 -0.41 -25.33
C GLN A 160 14.08 -1.16 -25.36
N ASN A 161 14.36 -1.95 -24.32
CA ASN A 161 15.62 -2.69 -24.19
C ASN A 161 15.53 -4.13 -24.71
N LYS A 162 14.47 -4.48 -25.47
CA LYS A 162 14.20 -5.85 -25.93
C LYS A 162 15.37 -6.46 -26.69
N ASN A 163 16.09 -5.67 -27.49
CA ASN A 163 17.21 -6.13 -28.33
C ASN A 163 18.49 -6.39 -27.53
N MET A 164 18.56 -5.92 -26.28
CA MET A 164 19.69 -6.14 -25.37
C MET A 164 19.35 -7.16 -24.27
N LEU A 165 18.06 -7.42 -24.06
CA LEU A 165 17.53 -8.39 -23.09
C LEU A 165 17.30 -9.79 -23.68
N PHE A 166 17.05 -9.88 -24.99
CA PHE A 166 16.87 -11.10 -25.78
C PHE A 166 17.87 -11.12 -26.94
#